data_AF-A0A1S2WSQ6-F1
#
_entry.id   AF-A0A1S2WSQ6-F1
#
_cell.length_a   1.000
_cell.length_b   1.000
_cell.length_c   1.000
_cell.angle_alpha   90.00
_cell.angle_beta   90.00
_cell.angle_gamma   90.00
#
_symmetry.space_group_name_H-M   'P 1'
#
loop_
_entity.id
_entity.type
_entity.pdbx_description
1 polymer ?
#
loop_
_entity_poly.entity_id
_entity_poly.type
_entity_poly.pdbx_seq_one_letter_code
_entity_poly.pdbx_strand_id
1 'polypeptide(L)'
;MLKGFVVSVIVGILMGFFYPLVIKSISNDFVTPQAGLMTLYTVSFIFGVGVFVSNFVINSWMIKFPISGKKLKFKDYFSQGTPCCIL
;
A
#
# COMPACT_ATOMS: atom_id res chain seq x y z
N MET A 1 2.51 -17.57 10.81
CA MET A 1 3.06 -16.51 11.67
C MET A 1 4.34 -15.89 11.11
N LEU A 2 5.41 -16.66 10.87
CA LEU A 2 6.70 -16.11 10.39
C LEU A 2 6.60 -15.34 9.05
N LYS A 3 5.75 -15.81 8.12
CA LYS A 3 5.49 -15.12 6.84
C LYS A 3 4.95 -13.70 7.01
N GLY A 4 4.06 -13.47 7.98
CA GLY A 4 3.50 -12.14 8.24
C GLY A 4 4.51 -11.19 8.89
N PHE A 5 5.37 -11.72 9.76
CA PHE A 5 6.46 -10.96 10.37
C PHE A 5 7.46 -10.47 9.31
N VAL A 6 7.89 -11.36 8.41
CA VAL A 6 8.83 -11.00 7.33
C VAL A 6 8.22 -9.94 6.41
N VAL A 7 6.94 -10.06 6.05
CA VAL A 7 6.26 -9.04 5.22
C VAL A 7 6.19 -7.69 5.94
N SER A 8 5.85 -7.66 7.24
CA SER A 8 5.82 -6.41 8.02
C SER A 8 7.18 -5.72 8.09
N VAL A 9 8.26 -6.50 8.31
CA VAL A 9 9.63 -5.98 8.33
C VAL A 9 10.02 -5.40 6.96
N ILE A 10 9.72 -6.12 5.87
CA ILE A 10 9.99 -5.64 4.51
C ILE A 10 9.22 -4.34 4.24
N VAL A 11 7.95 -4.27 4.61
CA VAL A 11 7.11 -3.06 4.43
C VAL A 11 7.66 -1.89 5.25
N GLY A 12 8.11 -2.11 6.48
CA GLY A 12 8.73 -1.08 7.32
C GLY A 12 10.01 -0.51 6.70
N ILE A 13 10.89 -1.37 6.18
CA ILE A 13 12.11 -0.96 5.48
C ILE A 13 11.76 -0.17 4.21
N LEU A 14 10.77 -0.63 3.44
CA LEU A 14 10.34 0.03 2.21
C LEU A 14 9.80 1.44 2.50
N MET A 15 9.01 1.62 3.56
CA MET A 15 8.49 2.94 3.98
C MET A 15 9.62 3.88 4.41
N GLY A 16 10.61 3.37 5.15
CA GLY A 16 11.78 4.15 5.57
C GLY A 16 12.64 4.62 4.38
N PHE A 17 12.74 3.82 3.31
CA PHE A 17 13.49 4.19 2.12
C PHE A 17 12.73 5.20 1.24
N PHE A 18 11.40 5.09 1.19
CA PHE A 18 10.57 5.94 0.36
C PHE A 18 10.41 7.37 0.92
N TYR A 19 10.19 7.51 2.23
CA TYR A 19 9.96 8.80 2.89
C TYR A 19 11.00 9.91 2.59
N PRO A 20 12.33 9.67 2.63
CA PRO A 20 13.31 10.72 2.32
C PRO A 20 13.28 11.18 0.85
N LEU A 21 12.89 10.31 -0.09
CA LEU A 21 12.71 10.68 -1.50
C LEU A 21 11.56 11.67 -1.67
N VAL A 22 10.50 11.49 -0.88
CA VAL A 22 9.34 12.38 -0.85
C VAL A 22 9.69 13.75 -0.29
N ILE A 23 10.36 13.80 0.87
CA ILE A 23 10.76 15.06 1.52
C ILE A 23 11.71 15.87 0.63
N LYS A 24 12.63 15.22 -0.10
CA LYS A 24 13.51 15.89 -1.06
C LYS A 24 12.75 16.58 -2.21
N SER A 25 11.54 16.12 -2.50
CA SER A 25 10.68 16.65 -3.56
C SER A 25 9.73 17.76 -3.09
N ILE A 26 9.75 18.08 -1.79
CA ILE A 26 8.84 19.04 -1.16
C ILE A 26 9.56 20.38 -0.94
N SER A 27 8.91 21.50 -1.30
CA SER A 27 9.37 22.84 -0.90
C SER A 27 8.96 23.14 0.55
N ASN A 28 9.88 23.68 1.34
CA ASN A 28 9.59 24.14 2.71
C ASN A 28 8.92 25.52 2.73
N ASP A 29 9.07 26.30 1.66
CA ASP A 29 8.41 27.59 1.48
C ASP A 29 7.12 27.42 0.68
N PHE A 30 6.00 27.80 1.32
CA PHE A 30 4.65 27.80 0.73
C PHE A 30 4.30 29.12 0.03
N VAL A 31 5.07 30.18 0.29
CA VAL A 31 4.77 31.55 -0.18
C VAL A 31 5.50 31.89 -1.49
N THR A 32 6.69 31.34 -1.70
CA THR A 32 7.43 31.44 -2.98
C THR A 32 7.96 30.05 -3.38
N PRO A 33 7.10 29.17 -3.91
CA PRO A 33 7.55 27.85 -4.34
C PRO A 33 8.54 28.01 -5.50
N GLN A 34 9.78 27.57 -5.29
CA GLN A 34 10.77 27.53 -6.36
C GLN A 34 10.29 26.58 -7.46
N ALA A 35 10.35 27.03 -8.72
CA ALA A 35 9.84 26.26 -9.85
C ALA A 35 10.49 24.87 -9.91
N GLY A 36 9.67 23.82 -9.79
CA GLY A 36 10.11 22.42 -9.85
C GLY A 36 9.93 21.61 -8.56
N LEU A 37 9.55 22.22 -7.43
CA LEU A 37 9.22 21.52 -6.19
C LEU A 37 7.71 21.55 -5.91
N MET A 38 7.17 20.46 -5.37
CA MET A 38 5.75 20.36 -5.01
C MET A 38 5.54 20.76 -3.54
N THR A 39 4.36 21.31 -3.23
CA THR A 39 3.97 21.58 -1.83
C THR A 39 3.50 20.30 -1.13
N LEU A 40 3.51 20.29 0.21
CA LEU A 40 3.02 19.14 1.01
C LEU A 40 1.60 18.68 0.61
N TYR A 41 0.74 19.60 0.14
CA TYR A 41 -0.62 19.30 -0.28
C TYR A 41 -0.67 18.46 -1.56
N THR A 42 0.09 18.87 -2.59
CA THR A 42 0.15 18.16 -3.87
C THR A 42 0.79 16.79 -3.69
N VAL A 43 1.86 16.71 -2.88
CA VAL A 43 2.54 15.44 -2.62
C VAL A 43 1.64 14.44 -1.88
N SER A 44 0.89 14.88 -0.88
CA SER A 44 -0.06 14.03 -0.15
C SER A 44 -1.15 13.46 -1.07
N PHE A 45 -1.65 14.27 -2.00
CA PHE A 45 -2.66 13.84 -2.97
C PHE A 45 -2.12 12.75 -3.91
N ILE A 46 -0.95 12.97 -4.51
CA ILE A 46 -0.33 12.02 -5.44
C ILE A 46 0.05 10.72 -4.73
N PHE A 47 0.59 10.82 -3.50
CA PHE A 47 0.89 9.65 -2.69
C PHE A 47 -0.37 8.84 -2.35
N GLY A 48 -1.46 9.52 -1.97
CA GLY A 48 -2.76 8.89 -1.73
C GLY A 48 -3.30 8.15 -2.96
N VAL A 49 -3.23 8.76 -4.15
CA VAL A 49 -3.61 8.10 -5.41
C VAL A 49 -2.73 6.89 -5.69
N GLY A 50 -1.42 6.99 -5.45
CA GLY A 50 -0.49 5.87 -5.60
C GLY A 50 -0.80 4.69 -4.66
N VAL A 51 -1.12 4.97 -3.39
CA VAL A 51 -1.55 3.94 -2.43
C VAL A 51 -2.89 3.32 -2.83
N PHE A 52 -3.83 4.13 -3.33
CA PHE A 52 -5.12 3.63 -3.80
C PHE A 52 -4.96 2.64 -4.97
N VAL A 53 -4.15 3.01 -5.97
CA VAL A 53 -3.83 2.10 -7.10
C VAL A 53 -3.07 0.87 -6.60
N SER A 54 -2.12 1.04 -5.69
CA SER A 54 -1.36 -0.08 -5.11
C SER A 54 -2.24 -1.03 -4.33
N ASN A 55 -3.27 -0.52 -3.64
CA ASN A 55 -4.26 -1.36 -2.95
C ASN A 55 -5.01 -2.23 -3.95
N PHE A 56 -5.41 -1.69 -5.12
CA PHE A 56 -6.05 -2.49 -6.15
C PHE A 56 -5.15 -3.66 -6.66
N VAL A 57 -3.86 -3.39 -6.84
CA VAL A 57 -2.86 -4.39 -7.28
C VAL A 57 -2.58 -5.42 -6.19
N ILE A 58 -2.31 -4.98 -4.96
CA ILE A 58 -1.98 -5.85 -3.82
C ILE A 58 -3.21 -6.67 -3.39
N ASN A 59 -4.41 -6.08 -3.38
CA ASN A 59 -5.65 -6.79 -3.09
C ASN A 59 -5.93 -7.88 -4.14
N SER A 60 -5.69 -7.59 -5.43
CA SER A 60 -5.77 -8.60 -6.50
C SER A 60 -4.72 -9.70 -6.34
N TRP A 61 -3.51 -9.34 -5.90
CA TRP A 61 -2.42 -10.30 -5.70
C TRP A 61 -2.64 -11.18 -4.46
N MET A 62 -3.20 -10.62 -3.39
CA MET A 62 -3.49 -11.33 -2.14
C MET A 62 -4.57 -12.41 -2.30
N ILE A 63 -5.51 -12.24 -3.24
CA ILE A 63 -6.45 -13.29 -3.64
C ILE A 63 -5.73 -14.46 -4.32
N LYS A 64 -4.67 -14.19 -5.10
CA LYS A 64 -3.93 -15.20 -5.86
C LYS A 64 -2.87 -15.93 -5.01
N PHE A 65 -2.35 -15.30 -3.95
CA PHE A 65 -1.37 -15.86 -3.02
C PHE A 65 -1.78 -15.60 -1.56
N PRO A 66 -2.65 -16.45 -0.97
CA PRO A 66 -3.03 -16.30 0.44
C PRO A 66 -1.83 -16.56 1.37
N ILE A 67 -1.63 -15.67 2.33
CA ILE A 67 -0.48 -15.70 3.28
C ILE A 67 -0.66 -16.82 4.34
N SER A 68 -1.89 -17.29 4.57
CA SER A 68 -2.21 -18.47 5.38
C SER A 68 -3.53 -19.08 4.86
N GLY A 69 -3.55 -20.37 4.52
CA GLY A 69 -4.75 -21.09 4.05
C GLY A 69 -4.69 -21.63 2.60
N LYS A 70 -5.61 -22.55 2.27
CA LYS A 70 -5.70 -23.26 0.98
C LYS A 70 -5.95 -22.27 -0.17
N LYS A 71 -5.28 -22.47 -1.33
CA LYS A 71 -5.37 -21.62 -2.53
C LYS A 71 -6.84 -21.33 -2.90
N LEU A 72 -7.33 -20.11 -2.66
CA LEU A 72 -8.66 -19.70 -3.09
C LEU A 72 -8.59 -19.25 -4.56
N LYS A 73 -9.50 -19.77 -5.39
CA LYS A 73 -9.69 -19.26 -6.75
C LYS A 73 -10.67 -18.09 -6.69
N PHE A 74 -10.57 -17.12 -7.61
CA PHE A 74 -11.45 -15.95 -7.75
C PHE A 74 -12.97 -16.26 -7.65
N LYS A 75 -13.38 -17.51 -7.92
CA LYS A 75 -14.76 -18.00 -7.82
C LYS A 75 -15.25 -18.24 -6.38
N ASP A 76 -14.37 -18.41 -5.40
CA ASP A 76 -14.75 -18.65 -4.00
C ASP A 76 -15.17 -17.37 -3.26
N TYR A 77 -14.74 -16.19 -3.73
CA TYR A 77 -15.10 -14.89 -3.13
C TYR A 77 -16.61 -14.59 -3.26
N PHE A 78 -17.26 -15.10 -4.31
CA PHE A 78 -18.70 -14.97 -4.55
C PHE A 78 -19.51 -16.17 -4.05
N SER A 79 -18.86 -17.31 -3.75
CA SER A 79 -19.55 -18.54 -3.35
C SER A 79 -19.58 -18.76 -1.83
N GLN A 80 -18.64 -18.20 -1.07
CA GLN A 80 -18.60 -18.32 0.40
C GLN A 80 -19.20 -17.08 1.05
N GLY A 81 -20.47 -16.82 0.74
CA GLY A 81 -21.27 -15.71 1.30
C GLY A 81 -21.77 -15.94 2.72
N THR A 82 -21.17 -16.80 3.53
CA THR A 82 -21.58 -16.99 4.94
C THR A 82 -20.38 -17.06 5.90
N PRO A 83 -20.27 -16.12 6.86
CA PRO A 83 -19.24 -16.10 7.88
C PRO A 83 -19.61 -17.04 9.05
N CYS A 84 -19.76 -18.34 8.81
CA CYS A 84 -20.19 -19.26 9.88
C CYS A 84 -19.15 -20.31 10.31
N CYS A 85 -18.01 -20.48 9.63
CA CYS A 85 -17.09 -21.55 10.05
C CYS A 85 -15.61 -21.26 9.72
N ILE A 86 -15.08 -20.12 10.19
CA ILE A 86 -13.62 -19.87 10.28
C ILE A 86 -13.31 -19.22 11.65
N LEU A 87 -13.74 -19.89 12.73
CA LEU A 87 -13.15 -19.70 14.06
C LEU A 87 -12.29 -20.93 14.37
#